data_AF-A0A3S8X7H6-F1
#
_entry.id   AF-A0A3S8X7H6-F1
#
_cell.length_a   1.000
_cell.length_b   1.000
_cell.length_c   1.000
_cell.angle_alpha   90.00
_cell.angle_beta   90.00
_cell.angle_gamma   90.00
#
_symmetry.space_group_name_H-M   'P 1'
#
loop_
_entity.id
_entity.type
_entity.pdbx_description
1 polymer ?
#
loop_
_entity_poly.entity_id
_entity_poly.type
_entity_poly.pdbx_seq_one_letter_code
_entity_poly.pdbx_strand_id
1 'polypeptide(L)'
;LVQYQVEELDEFDLKVDEFDEIEQEHKRLANGTELIDTCQASLDILTEGEENNIESLLNRVVSLAEDLQNYDPALSNISTMLNDALIQVQESAGELQHYLSKLELDPTHFAYLEERLSKAMQLARKHHVSPNKLAEHHLALKAELSTLDSDESKLEEIQLQVDASRAAYLSNAQKLSQSRARYAKELDKLVTQSIHELNMPKGKFTIEVNFH
;
A
#
# COMPACT_ATOMS: atom_id res chain seq x y z
N LEU A 1 16.11 -2.42 -0.66
CA LEU A 1 14.83 -3.11 -0.96
C LEU A 1 13.70 -2.49 -0.16
N VAL A 2 13.83 -2.44 1.18
CA VAL A 2 12.84 -1.82 2.09
C VAL A 2 12.57 -0.35 1.77
N GLN A 3 13.60 0.45 1.47
CA GLN A 3 13.42 1.87 1.10
C GLN A 3 12.48 2.08 -0.09
N TYR A 4 12.65 1.30 -1.16
CA TYR A 4 11.76 1.36 -2.33
C TYR A 4 10.32 0.93 -1.99
N GLN A 5 10.14 -0.02 -1.09
CA GLN A 5 8.81 -0.43 -0.62
C GLN A 5 8.12 0.67 0.19
N VAL A 6 8.87 1.38 1.03
CA VAL A 6 8.37 2.53 1.80
C VAL A 6 8.00 3.68 0.86
N GLU A 7 8.87 4.05 -0.08
CA GLU A 7 8.61 5.13 -1.04
C GLU A 7 7.35 4.89 -1.88
N GLU A 8 7.12 3.65 -2.33
CA GLU A 8 5.91 3.29 -3.08
C GLU A 8 4.63 3.42 -2.23
N LEU A 9 4.69 3.00 -0.96
CA LEU A 9 3.55 3.09 -0.04
C LEU A 9 3.34 4.52 0.48
N ASP A 10 4.39 5.33 0.54
CA ASP A 10 4.34 6.76 0.81
C ASP A 10 3.64 7.53 -0.32
N GLU A 11 3.89 7.18 -1.58
CA GLU A 11 3.20 7.80 -2.71
C GLU A 11 1.69 7.50 -2.71
N PHE A 12 1.31 6.31 -2.26
CA PHE A 12 -0.10 5.94 -2.16
C PHE A 12 -0.82 6.57 -0.96
N ASP A 13 -0.08 6.81 0.14
CA ASP A 13 -0.55 7.45 1.38
C ASP A 13 -1.91 6.90 1.87
N LEU A 14 -2.00 5.57 1.98
CA LEU A 14 -3.17 4.92 2.56
C LEU A 14 -3.16 5.09 4.08
N LYS A 15 -4.21 5.69 4.63
CA LYS A 15 -4.39 5.85 6.07
C LYS A 15 -4.88 4.56 6.71
N VAL A 16 -4.69 4.47 8.03
CA VAL A 16 -5.27 3.41 8.85
C VAL A 16 -6.80 3.48 8.75
N ASP A 17 -7.44 2.33 8.64
CA ASP A 17 -8.89 2.14 8.49
C ASP A 17 -9.52 2.70 7.18
N GLU A 18 -8.77 3.46 6.38
CA GLU A 18 -9.28 4.07 5.14
C GLU A 18 -9.73 3.03 4.11
N PHE A 19 -9.05 1.89 4.01
CA PHE A 19 -9.46 0.83 3.09
C PHE A 19 -10.88 0.33 3.40
N ASP A 20 -11.20 0.15 4.68
CA ASP A 20 -12.51 -0.35 5.11
C ASP A 20 -13.60 0.71 4.85
N GLU A 21 -13.29 1.98 5.08
CA GLU A 21 -14.19 3.10 4.78
C GLU A 21 -14.51 3.18 3.28
N ILE A 22 -13.47 3.14 2.43
CA ILE A 22 -13.61 3.17 0.97
C ILE A 22 -14.36 1.92 0.48
N GLU A 23 -14.08 0.73 1.00
CA GLU A 23 -14.77 -0.50 0.61
C GLU A 23 -16.26 -0.43 0.96
N GLN A 24 -16.60 0.05 2.16
CA GLN A 24 -17.98 0.21 2.59
C GLN A 24 -18.73 1.24 1.74
N GLU A 25 -18.08 2.38 1.44
CA GLU A 25 -18.66 3.42 0.61
C GLU A 25 -18.85 2.95 -0.84
N HIS A 26 -17.84 2.32 -1.43
CA HIS A 26 -17.91 1.75 -2.77
C HIS A 26 -19.06 0.73 -2.87
N LYS A 27 -19.22 -0.14 -1.88
CA LYS A 27 -20.35 -1.10 -1.85
C LYS A 27 -21.71 -0.40 -1.83
N ARG A 28 -21.84 0.68 -1.07
CA ARG A 28 -23.07 1.48 -1.02
C ARG A 28 -23.38 2.10 -2.38
N LEU A 29 -22.37 2.69 -3.03
CA LEU A 29 -22.53 3.35 -4.33
C LEU A 29 -22.74 2.35 -5.47
N ALA A 30 -22.04 1.21 -5.46
CA ALA A 30 -22.18 0.15 -6.46
C ALA A 30 -23.61 -0.40 -6.50
N ASN A 31 -24.22 -0.63 -5.34
CA ASN A 31 -25.63 -1.01 -5.25
C ASN A 31 -26.56 0.07 -5.85
N GLY A 32 -26.19 1.35 -5.70
CA GLY A 32 -26.91 2.47 -6.31
C GLY A 32 -26.75 2.51 -7.83
N THR A 33 -25.55 2.28 -8.35
CA THR A 33 -25.27 2.20 -9.78
C THR A 33 -26.02 1.03 -10.42
N GLU A 34 -25.99 -0.16 -9.82
CA GLU A 34 -26.75 -1.32 -10.28
C GLU A 34 -28.26 -1.04 -10.32
N LEU A 35 -28.76 -0.29 -9.33
CA LEU A 35 -30.15 0.16 -9.31
C LEU A 35 -30.45 1.12 -10.47
N ILE A 36 -29.60 2.11 -10.74
CA ILE A 36 -29.74 3.01 -11.90
C ILE A 36 -29.77 2.22 -13.20
N ASP A 37 -28.76 1.37 -13.41
CA ASP A 37 -28.61 0.61 -14.65
C ASP A 37 -29.82 -0.30 -14.90
N THR A 38 -30.32 -0.94 -13.85
CA THR A 38 -31.52 -1.79 -13.92
C THR A 38 -32.78 -0.98 -14.20
N CYS A 39 -32.92 0.20 -13.58
CA CYS A 39 -34.03 1.11 -13.85
C CYS A 39 -33.99 1.65 -15.29
N GLN A 40 -32.81 2.03 -15.80
CA GLN A 40 -32.64 2.51 -17.17
C GLN A 40 -32.94 1.40 -18.19
N ALA A 41 -32.39 0.20 -17.99
CA ALA A 41 -32.70 -0.95 -18.84
C ALA A 41 -34.20 -1.30 -18.82
N SER A 42 -34.88 -1.09 -17.69
CA SER A 42 -36.33 -1.27 -17.59
C SER A 42 -37.10 -0.20 -18.39
N LEU A 43 -36.66 1.07 -18.36
CA LEU A 43 -37.22 2.13 -19.21
C LEU A 43 -37.01 1.84 -20.70
N ASP A 44 -35.84 1.36 -21.09
CA ASP A 44 -35.55 1.00 -22.47
C ASP A 44 -36.54 -0.06 -23.00
N ILE A 45 -36.87 -1.05 -22.16
CA ILE A 45 -37.86 -2.09 -22.47
C ILE A 45 -39.29 -1.54 -22.50
N LEU A 46 -39.63 -0.63 -21.58
CA LEU A 46 -40.98 -0.09 -21.46
C LEU A 46 -41.31 0.89 -22.60
N THR A 47 -40.41 1.84 -22.89
CA THR A 47 -40.73 3.04 -23.69
C THR A 47 -39.69 3.41 -24.76
N GLU A 48 -38.38 3.17 -24.55
CA GLU A 48 -37.33 3.78 -25.41
C GLU A 48 -36.81 2.89 -26.55
N GLY A 49 -37.08 1.57 -26.55
CA GLY A 49 -36.61 0.66 -27.58
C GLY A 49 -37.28 0.85 -28.95
N GLU A 50 -36.51 1.14 -30.01
CA GLU A 50 -36.99 1.63 -31.32
C GLU A 50 -38.04 0.76 -32.05
N GLU A 51 -38.07 -0.57 -31.88
CA GLU A 51 -39.02 -1.43 -32.63
C GLU A 51 -39.82 -2.45 -31.79
N ASN A 52 -39.53 -2.63 -30.50
CA ASN A 52 -40.17 -3.69 -29.69
C ASN A 52 -40.35 -3.32 -28.20
N ASN A 53 -40.44 -2.04 -27.87
CA ASN A 53 -40.80 -1.66 -26.50
C ASN A 53 -42.26 -2.04 -26.19
N ILE A 54 -42.54 -2.26 -24.91
CA ILE A 54 -43.85 -2.74 -24.44
C ILE A 54 -44.95 -1.75 -24.83
N GLU A 55 -44.72 -0.45 -24.65
CA GLU A 55 -45.70 0.59 -24.97
C GLU A 55 -46.12 0.57 -26.45
N SER A 56 -45.17 0.45 -27.37
CA SER A 56 -45.42 0.44 -28.81
C SER A 56 -46.16 -0.82 -29.25
N LEU A 57 -45.77 -1.97 -28.69
CA LEU A 57 -46.45 -3.24 -28.94
C LEU A 57 -47.89 -3.20 -28.41
N LEU A 58 -48.11 -2.67 -27.20
CA LEU A 58 -49.44 -2.56 -26.62
C LEU A 58 -50.32 -1.59 -27.40
N ASN A 59 -49.81 -0.41 -27.77
CA ASN A 59 -50.50 0.56 -28.63
C ASN A 59 -51.00 -0.09 -29.93
N ARG A 60 -50.13 -0.87 -30.59
CA ARG A 60 -50.49 -1.57 -31.83
C ARG A 60 -51.60 -2.60 -31.62
N VAL A 61 -51.61 -3.32 -30.50
CA VAL A 61 -52.67 -4.28 -30.15
C VAL A 61 -53.98 -3.55 -29.79
N VAL A 62 -53.91 -2.41 -29.11
CA VAL A 62 -55.07 -1.56 -28.81
C VAL A 62 -55.74 -1.10 -30.11
N SER A 63 -54.99 -0.57 -31.08
CA SER A 63 -55.57 -0.15 -32.37
C SER A 63 -56.24 -1.31 -33.12
N LEU A 64 -55.63 -2.50 -33.11
CA LEU A 64 -56.24 -3.69 -33.73
C LEU A 64 -57.52 -4.13 -32.99
N ALA A 65 -57.56 -4.01 -31.66
CA ALA A 65 -58.74 -4.35 -30.86
C ALA A 65 -59.89 -3.36 -31.07
N GLU A 66 -59.58 -2.07 -31.23
CA GLU A 66 -60.55 -1.03 -31.62
C GLU A 66 -61.14 -1.30 -33.02
N ASP A 67 -60.30 -1.67 -33.99
CA ASP A 67 -60.75 -2.06 -35.31
C ASP A 67 -61.70 -3.27 -35.27
N LEU A 68 -61.36 -4.28 -34.46
CA LEU A 68 -62.16 -5.49 -34.27
C LEU A 68 -63.52 -5.22 -33.60
N GLN A 69 -63.60 -4.23 -32.71
CA GLN A 69 -64.84 -3.82 -32.07
C GLN A 69 -65.90 -3.35 -33.08
N ASN A 70 -65.47 -2.81 -34.23
CA ASN A 70 -66.39 -2.42 -35.32
C ASN A 70 -67.08 -3.64 -35.97
N TYR A 71 -66.48 -4.83 -35.86
CA TYR A 71 -67.04 -6.08 -36.40
C TYR A 71 -67.85 -6.86 -35.36
N ASP A 72 -67.39 -6.92 -34.11
CA ASP A 72 -68.08 -7.61 -33.02
C ASP A 72 -68.04 -6.78 -31.71
N PRO A 73 -69.18 -6.21 -31.29
CA PRO A 73 -69.29 -5.46 -30.04
C PRO A 73 -68.90 -6.25 -28.78
N ALA A 74 -68.93 -7.59 -28.81
CA ALA A 74 -68.51 -8.42 -27.69
C ALA A 74 -67.01 -8.24 -27.33
N LEU A 75 -66.20 -7.73 -28.27
CA LEU A 75 -64.78 -7.47 -28.07
C LEU A 75 -64.48 -6.14 -27.37
N SER A 76 -65.50 -5.31 -27.12
CA SER A 76 -65.35 -4.01 -26.45
C SER A 76 -64.58 -4.11 -25.13
N ASN A 77 -64.88 -5.12 -24.31
CA ASN A 77 -64.25 -5.26 -22.99
C ASN A 77 -62.75 -5.57 -23.11
N ILE A 78 -62.34 -6.31 -24.15
CA ILE A 78 -60.92 -6.63 -24.40
C ILE A 78 -60.16 -5.35 -24.78
N SER A 79 -60.74 -4.51 -25.65
CA SER A 79 -60.16 -3.22 -26.02
C SER A 79 -59.96 -2.32 -24.79
N THR A 80 -60.97 -2.22 -23.91
CA THR A 80 -60.87 -1.46 -22.66
C THR A 80 -59.75 -1.97 -21.77
N MET A 81 -59.66 -3.30 -21.54
CA MET A 81 -58.61 -3.88 -20.71
C MET A 81 -57.20 -3.63 -21.26
N LEU A 82 -57.03 -3.65 -22.58
CA LEU A 82 -55.74 -3.37 -23.23
C LEU A 82 -55.36 -1.89 -23.11
N ASN A 83 -56.34 -0.99 -23.24
CA ASN A 83 -56.13 0.45 -23.07
C ASN A 83 -55.76 0.79 -21.62
N ASP A 84 -56.46 0.20 -20.63
CA ASP A 84 -56.12 0.36 -19.21
C ASP A 84 -54.69 -0.15 -18.91
N ALA A 85 -54.30 -1.28 -19.51
CA ALA A 85 -52.94 -1.79 -19.39
C ALA A 85 -51.90 -0.86 -20.02
N LEU A 86 -52.22 -0.20 -21.13
CA LEU A 86 -51.35 0.79 -21.77
C LEU A 86 -51.09 1.98 -20.84
N ILE A 87 -52.16 2.49 -20.24
CA ILE A 87 -52.08 3.59 -19.28
C ILE A 87 -51.19 3.20 -18.09
N GLN A 88 -51.35 2.00 -17.51
CA GLN A 88 -50.48 1.60 -16.39
C GLN A 88 -49.02 1.41 -16.78
N VAL A 89 -48.73 0.96 -18.00
CA VAL A 89 -47.35 0.87 -18.50
C VAL A 89 -46.74 2.28 -18.59
N GLN A 90 -47.46 3.25 -19.16
CA GLN A 90 -47.00 4.63 -19.29
C GLN A 90 -46.81 5.31 -17.91
N GLU A 91 -47.74 5.12 -16.98
CA GLU A 91 -47.62 5.64 -15.62
C GLU A 91 -46.41 5.05 -14.88
N SER A 92 -46.21 3.73 -14.98
CA SER A 92 -45.08 3.05 -14.34
C SER A 92 -43.74 3.52 -14.90
N ALA A 93 -43.64 3.72 -16.22
CA ALA A 93 -42.46 4.30 -16.85
C ALA A 93 -42.21 5.74 -16.35
N GLY A 94 -43.26 6.55 -16.25
CA GLY A 94 -43.16 7.91 -15.70
C GLY A 94 -42.68 7.94 -14.24
N GLU A 95 -43.21 7.06 -13.39
CA GLU A 95 -42.76 6.93 -12.00
C GLU A 95 -41.29 6.49 -11.91
N LEU A 96 -40.88 5.53 -12.75
CA LEU A 96 -39.51 5.02 -12.79
C LEU A 96 -38.51 6.10 -13.25
N GLN A 97 -38.89 6.92 -14.23
CA GLN A 97 -38.09 8.05 -14.69
C GLN A 97 -38.01 9.16 -13.63
N HIS A 98 -39.11 9.41 -12.90
CA HIS A 98 -39.07 10.32 -11.75
C HIS A 98 -38.14 9.76 -10.65
N TYR A 99 -38.21 8.46 -10.37
CA TYR A 99 -37.35 7.82 -9.39
C TYR A 99 -35.86 7.99 -9.74
N LEU A 100 -35.49 7.73 -11.00
CA LEU A 100 -34.13 7.93 -11.51
C LEU A 100 -33.65 9.38 -11.38
N SER A 101 -34.49 10.37 -11.73
CA SER A 101 -34.10 11.79 -11.63
C SER A 101 -33.87 12.27 -10.19
N LYS A 102 -34.37 11.54 -9.18
CA LYS A 102 -34.10 11.79 -7.75
C LYS A 102 -32.83 11.09 -7.25
N LEU A 103 -32.30 10.12 -8.01
CA LEU A 103 -31.12 9.37 -7.62
C LEU A 103 -29.87 10.19 -7.95
N GLU A 104 -29.40 10.97 -6.99
CA GLU A 104 -28.10 11.65 -7.09
C GLU A 104 -26.98 10.66 -6.79
N LEU A 105 -26.40 10.08 -7.83
CA LEU A 105 -25.10 9.40 -7.76
C LEU A 105 -24.05 10.31 -8.37
N ASP A 106 -22.90 10.43 -7.71
CA ASP A 106 -21.72 11.10 -8.23
C ASP A 106 -20.83 10.07 -8.95
N PRO A 107 -20.85 10.00 -10.29
CA PRO A 107 -20.07 9.01 -11.03
C PRO A 107 -18.55 9.27 -10.90
N THR A 108 -18.17 10.52 -10.68
CA THR A 108 -16.75 10.90 -10.55
C THR A 108 -16.19 10.41 -9.23
N HIS A 109 -16.96 10.52 -8.15
CA HIS A 109 -16.60 9.97 -6.85
C HIS A 109 -16.56 8.44 -6.86
N PHE A 110 -17.53 7.78 -7.51
CA PHE A 110 -17.52 6.32 -7.63
C PHE A 110 -16.27 5.80 -8.37
N ALA A 111 -15.93 6.41 -9.51
CA ALA A 111 -14.73 6.06 -10.27
C ALA A 111 -13.44 6.28 -9.46
N TYR A 112 -13.38 7.36 -8.67
CA TYR A 112 -12.27 7.63 -7.75
C TYR A 112 -12.09 6.52 -6.70
N LEU A 113 -13.19 6.08 -6.06
CA LEU A 113 -13.15 4.99 -5.08
C LEU A 113 -12.69 3.69 -5.71
N GLU A 114 -13.14 3.39 -6.94
CA GLU A 114 -12.76 2.18 -7.67
C GLU A 114 -11.27 2.17 -8.04
N GLU A 115 -10.73 3.30 -8.50
CA GLU A 115 -9.28 3.46 -8.76
C GLU A 115 -8.48 3.29 -7.46
N ARG A 116 -8.92 3.93 -6.37
CA ARG A 116 -8.22 3.86 -5.06
C ARG A 116 -8.24 2.45 -4.48
N LEU A 117 -9.37 1.72 -4.57
CA LEU A 117 -9.48 0.31 -4.17
C LEU A 117 -8.57 -0.59 -5.02
N SER A 118 -8.60 -0.42 -6.33
CA SER A 118 -7.78 -1.21 -7.25
C SER A 118 -6.29 -1.04 -6.95
N LYS A 119 -5.84 0.20 -6.73
CA LYS A 119 -4.46 0.51 -6.35
C LYS A 119 -4.10 -0.09 -4.98
N ALA A 120 -4.97 0.02 -3.98
CA ALA A 120 -4.77 -0.62 -2.68
C ALA A 120 -4.62 -2.14 -2.80
N MET A 121 -5.47 -2.81 -3.59
CA MET A 121 -5.38 -4.25 -3.83
C MET A 121 -4.10 -4.66 -4.58
N GLN A 122 -3.67 -3.88 -5.57
CA GLN A 122 -2.43 -4.13 -6.30
C GLN A 122 -1.21 -4.05 -5.36
N LEU A 123 -1.13 -3.01 -4.53
CA LEU A 123 -0.07 -2.84 -3.55
C LEU A 123 -0.11 -3.95 -2.51
N ALA A 124 -1.28 -4.26 -1.96
CA ALA A 124 -1.45 -5.37 -1.00
C ALA A 124 -0.92 -6.70 -1.55
N ARG A 125 -1.22 -7.01 -2.82
CA ARG A 125 -0.67 -8.20 -3.50
C ARG A 125 0.86 -8.14 -3.64
N LYS A 126 1.43 -7.00 -4.02
CA LYS A 126 2.88 -6.82 -4.15
C LYS A 126 3.61 -7.00 -2.82
N HIS A 127 3.01 -6.50 -1.74
CA HIS A 127 3.54 -6.60 -0.37
C HIS A 127 3.11 -7.86 0.37
N HIS A 128 2.32 -8.75 -0.26
CA HIS A 128 1.86 -10.02 0.29
C HIS A 128 1.10 -9.88 1.63
N VAL A 129 0.31 -8.82 1.76
CA VAL A 129 -0.52 -8.53 2.93
C VAL A 129 -1.98 -8.36 2.50
N SER A 130 -2.91 -8.51 3.45
CA SER A 130 -4.30 -8.13 3.19
C SER A 130 -4.41 -6.61 3.00
N PRO A 131 -5.26 -6.10 2.09
CA PRO A 131 -5.42 -4.66 1.87
C PRO A 131 -5.71 -3.86 3.15
N ASN A 132 -6.53 -4.39 4.05
CA ASN A 132 -6.91 -3.74 5.31
C ASN A 132 -5.71 -3.59 6.27
N LYS A 133 -4.65 -4.39 6.07
CA LYS A 133 -3.41 -4.32 6.86
C LYS A 133 -2.28 -3.59 6.14
N LEU A 134 -2.53 -3.04 4.95
CA LEU A 134 -1.50 -2.39 4.15
C LEU A 134 -0.95 -1.15 4.85
N ALA A 135 -1.80 -0.36 5.50
CA ALA A 135 -1.39 0.81 6.28
C ALA A 135 -0.54 0.42 7.50
N GLU A 136 -0.92 -0.62 8.23
CA GLU A 136 -0.13 -1.16 9.35
C GLU A 136 1.24 -1.69 8.87
N HIS A 137 1.24 -2.39 7.73
CA HIS A 137 2.45 -2.89 7.12
C HIS A 137 3.39 -1.75 6.69
N HIS A 138 2.84 -0.68 6.13
CA HIS A 138 3.59 0.52 5.79
C HIS A 138 4.28 1.14 7.02
N LEU A 139 3.56 1.27 8.13
CA LEU A 139 4.12 1.76 9.40
C LEU A 139 5.25 0.86 9.92
N ALA A 140 5.09 -0.47 9.82
CA ALA A 140 6.12 -1.41 10.22
C ALA A 140 7.38 -1.29 9.36
N LEU A 141 7.24 -1.17 8.03
CA LEU A 141 8.37 -0.97 7.12
C LEU A 141 9.09 0.35 7.37
N LYS A 142 8.36 1.43 7.68
CA LYS A 142 8.95 2.73 8.06
C LYS A 142 9.77 2.62 9.35
N ALA A 143 9.26 1.91 10.35
CA ALA A 143 9.98 1.66 11.59
C ALA A 143 11.25 0.83 11.34
N GLU A 144 11.15 -0.23 10.53
CA GLU A 144 12.29 -1.06 10.13
C GLU A 144 13.37 -0.24 9.40
N LEU A 145 12.97 0.60 8.44
CA LEU A 145 13.90 1.47 7.72
C LEU A 145 14.62 2.43 8.67
N SER A 146 13.89 3.07 9.58
CA SER A 146 14.48 3.97 10.58
C SER A 146 15.47 3.24 11.51
N THR A 147 15.21 1.97 11.84
CA THR A 147 16.17 1.19 12.64
C THR A 147 17.44 0.85 11.88
N LEU A 148 17.33 0.53 10.58
CA LEU A 148 18.49 0.25 9.73
C LEU A 148 19.39 1.49 9.58
N ASP A 149 18.79 2.66 9.32
CA ASP A 149 19.54 3.92 9.21
C ASP A 149 20.26 4.29 10.52
N SER A 150 19.62 4.01 11.67
CA SER A 150 20.23 4.19 12.98
C SER A 150 21.40 3.24 13.22
N ASP A 151 21.29 2.00 12.79
CA ASP A 151 22.33 1.00 13.00
C ASP A 151 23.55 1.24 12.11
N GLU A 152 23.37 1.74 10.89
CA GLU A 152 24.48 2.18 10.04
C GLU A 152 25.25 3.33 10.69
N SER A 153 24.54 4.32 11.25
CA SER A 153 25.15 5.43 11.99
C SER A 153 25.94 4.96 13.23
N LYS A 154 25.40 3.99 13.98
CA LYS A 154 26.10 3.39 15.14
C LYS A 154 27.34 2.63 14.71
N LEU A 155 27.30 1.93 13.58
CA LEU A 155 28.44 1.18 13.06
C LEU A 155 29.59 2.11 12.73
N GLU A 156 29.32 3.24 12.06
CA GLU A 156 30.32 4.29 11.82
C GLU A 156 30.91 4.85 13.12
N GLU A 157 30.08 5.13 14.12
CA GLU A 157 30.54 5.61 15.42
C GLU A 157 31.47 4.59 16.11
N ILE A 158 31.07 3.32 16.14
CA ILE A 158 31.88 2.24 16.72
C ILE A 158 33.21 2.09 15.98
N GLN A 159 33.21 2.19 14.64
CA GLN A 159 34.43 2.13 13.85
C GLN A 159 35.41 3.26 14.21
N LEU A 160 34.91 4.49 14.36
CA LEU A 160 35.72 5.63 14.84
C LEU A 160 36.28 5.40 16.25
N GLN A 161 35.47 4.84 17.16
CA GLN A 161 35.91 4.52 18.52
C GLN A 161 37.00 3.42 18.52
N VAL A 162 36.87 2.41 17.66
CA VAL A 162 37.88 1.35 17.48
C VAL A 162 39.18 1.94 16.98
N ASP A 163 39.15 2.80 15.96
CA ASP A 163 40.34 3.41 15.38
C ASP A 163 41.04 4.35 16.37
N ALA A 164 40.27 5.15 17.12
CA ALA A 164 40.80 5.99 18.20
C ALA A 164 41.44 5.16 19.32
N SER A 165 40.76 4.10 19.77
CA SER A 165 41.28 3.20 20.80
C SER A 165 42.54 2.47 20.35
N ARG A 166 42.60 2.05 19.09
CA ARG A 166 43.78 1.43 18.48
C ARG A 166 44.95 2.40 18.41
N ALA A 167 44.71 3.65 18.02
CA ALA A 167 45.75 4.68 17.99
C ALA A 167 46.30 4.97 19.40
N ALA A 168 45.42 5.09 20.40
CA ALA A 168 45.80 5.28 21.79
C ALA A 168 46.60 4.08 22.34
N TYR A 169 46.15 2.85 22.06
CA TYR A 169 46.86 1.62 22.39
C TYR A 169 48.27 1.61 21.80
N LEU A 170 48.42 1.85 20.49
CA LEU A 170 49.71 1.86 19.81
C LEU A 170 50.65 2.94 20.39
N SER A 171 50.14 4.14 20.66
CA SER A 171 50.93 5.22 21.27
C SER A 171 51.46 4.81 22.65
N ASN A 172 50.62 4.25 23.51
CA ASN A 172 51.02 3.82 24.84
C ASN A 172 51.96 2.61 24.80
N ALA A 173 51.70 1.65 23.91
CA ALA A 173 52.56 0.49 23.71
C ALA A 173 53.96 0.89 23.21
N GLN A 174 54.05 1.87 22.30
CA GLN A 174 55.32 2.42 21.84
C GLN A 174 56.09 3.10 22.98
N LYS A 175 55.42 3.94 23.79
CA LYS A 175 56.05 4.58 24.97
C LYS A 175 56.60 3.53 25.95
N LEU A 176 55.81 2.50 26.23
CA LEU A 176 56.23 1.40 27.11
C LEU A 176 57.40 0.63 26.52
N SER A 177 57.37 0.32 25.22
CA SER A 177 58.46 -0.39 24.53
C SER A 177 59.76 0.41 24.55
N GLN A 178 59.70 1.72 24.26
CA GLN A 178 60.86 2.61 24.34
C GLN A 178 61.43 2.67 25.77
N SER A 179 60.57 2.75 26.78
CA SER A 179 60.99 2.70 28.18
C SER A 179 61.68 1.39 28.52
N ARG A 180 61.10 0.24 28.14
CA ARG A 180 61.70 -1.09 28.34
C ARG A 180 63.04 -1.23 27.64
N ALA A 181 63.16 -0.79 26.38
CA ALA A 181 64.41 -0.83 25.63
C ALA A 181 65.50 0.04 26.27
N ARG A 182 65.14 1.18 26.85
CA ARG A 182 66.07 2.03 27.61
C ARG A 182 66.60 1.31 28.86
N TYR A 183 65.70 0.78 29.69
CA TYR A 183 66.11 0.08 30.92
C TYR A 183 66.79 -1.27 30.66
N ALA A 184 66.46 -1.95 29.56
CA ALA A 184 67.19 -3.14 29.11
C ALA A 184 68.68 -2.83 28.87
N LYS A 185 68.99 -1.74 28.15
CA LYS A 185 70.39 -1.31 27.92
C LYS A 185 71.12 -0.91 29.20
N GLU A 186 70.40 -0.38 30.19
CA GLU A 186 70.98 -0.02 31.48
C GLU A 186 71.30 -1.28 32.30
N LEU A 187 70.35 -2.21 32.37
CA LEU A 187 70.51 -3.49 33.04
C LEU A 187 71.62 -4.34 32.39
N ASP A 188 71.71 -4.35 31.06
CA ASP A 188 72.77 -5.02 30.30
C ASP A 188 74.16 -4.62 30.76
N LYS A 189 74.37 -3.32 30.98
CA LYS A 189 75.65 -2.79 31.44
C LYS A 189 75.93 -3.19 32.88
N LEU A 190 74.95 -3.06 33.78
CA LEU A 190 75.10 -3.40 35.20
C LEU A 190 75.40 -4.89 35.40
N VAL A 191 74.68 -5.76 34.68
CA VAL A 191 74.90 -7.22 34.73
C VAL A 191 76.23 -7.58 34.09
N THR A 192 76.57 -6.97 32.94
CA THR A 192 77.88 -7.20 32.30
C THR A 192 79.02 -6.80 33.25
N GLN A 193 78.94 -5.65 33.92
CA GLN A 193 79.94 -5.23 34.90
C GLN A 193 80.06 -6.24 36.05
N SER A 194 78.95 -6.69 36.62
CA SER A 194 78.92 -7.71 37.68
C SER A 194 79.57 -9.02 37.23
N ILE A 195 79.37 -9.44 35.98
CA ILE A 195 80.01 -10.64 35.39
C ILE A 195 81.53 -10.46 35.26
N HIS A 196 82.00 -9.25 34.91
CA HIS A 196 83.43 -8.97 34.83
C HIS A 196 84.11 -9.04 36.21
N GLU A 197 83.44 -8.55 37.26
CA GLU A 197 83.90 -8.62 38.66
C GLU A 197 83.98 -10.08 39.16
N LEU A 198 83.24 -11.01 38.57
CA LEU A 198 83.21 -12.44 38.88
C LEU A 198 84.23 -13.28 38.07
N ASN A 199 85.37 -12.71 37.67
CA ASN A 199 86.44 -13.36 36.90
C ASN A 199 86.07 -13.81 35.46
N MET A 200 85.06 -13.21 34.83
CA MET A 200 84.72 -13.44 33.42
C MET A 200 84.91 -12.17 32.56
N PRO A 201 86.16 -11.72 32.32
CA PRO A 201 86.45 -10.40 31.75
C PRO A 201 86.10 -10.23 30.26
N LYS A 202 85.60 -11.27 29.60
CA LYS A 202 85.14 -11.23 28.20
C LYS A 202 83.64 -11.55 28.04
N GLY A 203 82.92 -11.80 29.14
CA GLY A 203 81.50 -12.10 29.11
C GLY A 203 80.68 -10.85 28.81
N LYS A 204 79.69 -10.95 27.91
CA LYS A 204 78.76 -9.85 27.61
C LYS A 204 77.34 -10.36 27.76
N PHE A 205 76.54 -9.63 28.54
CA PHE A 205 75.11 -9.88 28.68
C PHE A 205 74.33 -8.86 27.83
N THR A 206 73.24 -9.29 27.19
CA THR A 206 72.42 -8.42 26.33
C THR A 206 70.96 -8.84 26.40
N ILE A 207 70.07 -7.86 26.55
CA ILE A 207 68.62 -8.01 26.55
C ILE A 207 68.06 -7.36 25.30
N GLU A 208 67.31 -8.13 24.53
CA GLU A 208 66.60 -7.65 23.34
C GLU A 208 65.12 -7.42 23.67
N VAL A 209 64.61 -6.25 23.28
CA VAL A 209 63.18 -5.88 23.43
C VAL A 209 62.58 -5.73 22.04
N ASN A 210 61.71 -6.66 21.68
CA ASN A 210 61.02 -6.67 20.40
C ASN A 210 59.65 -6.00 20.50
N PHE A 211 59.36 -5.11 19.57
CA PHE A 211 58.04 -4.52 19.37
C PHE A 211 57.47 -5.05 18.06
N HIS A 212 56.35 -5.76 18.13
CA HIS A 212 55.60 -6.25 16.98
C HIS A 212 54.38 -5.37 16.75
#